data_AF-A0A0B7I8Z2-F1
#
_entry.id   AF-A0A0B7I8Z2-F1
#
_cell.length_a   1.000
_cell.length_b   1.000
_cell.length_c   1.000
_cell.angle_alpha   90.00
_cell.angle_beta   90.00
_cell.angle_gamma   90.00
#
_symmetry.space_group_name_H-M   'P 1'
#
loop_
_entity.id
_entity.type
_entity.pdbx_description
1 polymer ?
#
loop_
_entity_poly.entity_id
_entity_poly.type
_entity_poly.pdbx_seq_one_letter_code
_entity_poly.pdbx_strand_id
1 'polypeptide(L)'
;MMKATSGKQLISDTHRLLKDRNIWILKPRVVNQSSSFLLKKTDKIVEKPLSLVFENVIAYTSNTAQTIFVDADLLEYPLKIRAWQSGDVFYPIGLNQKKKVSKFFKDEKLSIFEKEDQWLLVSGEKIVWIIGRRADNRFRVTSKTVNILKITLK
;
A
#
# COMPACT_ATOMS: atom_id res chain seq x y z
N MET A 1 -29.80 1.06 27.30
CA MET A 1 -29.96 0.80 25.84
C MET A 1 -28.96 1.65 25.07
N MET A 2 -27.89 1.07 24.52
CA MET A 2 -26.87 1.84 23.75
C MET A 2 -27.11 1.73 22.25
N LYS A 3 -27.53 2.84 21.62
CA LYS A 3 -27.53 3.00 20.16
C LYS A 3 -26.09 3.20 19.68
N ALA A 4 -25.54 2.19 19.02
CA ALA A 4 -24.20 2.25 18.42
C ALA A 4 -24.28 2.60 16.94
N THR A 5 -24.04 3.88 16.63
CA THR A 5 -23.78 4.41 15.29
C THR A 5 -22.49 3.80 14.71
N SER A 6 -22.50 3.51 13.41
CA SER A 6 -21.40 2.88 12.66
C SER A 6 -20.04 3.57 12.90
N GLY A 7 -18.97 2.79 13.07
CA GLY A 7 -17.60 3.28 13.28
C GLY A 7 -17.11 3.39 14.74
N LYS A 8 -17.93 3.06 15.73
CA LYS A 8 -17.52 3.00 17.15
C LYS A 8 -16.60 1.80 17.41
N GLN A 9 -15.48 2.06 18.08
CA GLN A 9 -14.55 1.03 18.56
C GLN A 9 -14.66 0.88 20.07
N LEU A 10 -14.61 -0.36 20.55
CA LEU A 10 -14.37 -0.69 21.94
C LEU A 10 -12.93 -1.22 22.04
N ILE A 11 -12.16 -0.67 22.97
CA ILE A 11 -10.74 -0.98 23.13
C ILE A 11 -10.57 -1.54 24.55
N SER A 12 -10.01 -2.74 24.65
CA SER A 12 -9.51 -3.30 25.90
C SER A 12 -7.97 -3.32 25.90
N ASP A 13 -7.36 -3.79 26.99
CA ASP A 13 -5.91 -3.90 27.09
C ASP A 13 -5.32 -4.92 26.12
N THR A 14 -6.10 -5.93 25.75
CA THR A 14 -5.63 -7.05 24.91
C THR A 14 -6.24 -7.06 23.52
N HIS A 15 -7.40 -6.42 23.31
CA HIS A 15 -8.15 -6.52 22.06
C HIS A 15 -8.85 -5.22 21.68
N ARG A 16 -9.19 -5.10 20.40
CA ARG A 16 -10.01 -4.03 19.82
C ARG A 16 -11.20 -4.69 19.14
N LEU A 17 -12.40 -4.25 19.49
CA LEU A 17 -13.65 -4.65 18.87
C LEU A 17 -14.19 -3.49 18.03
N LEU A 18 -14.35 -3.69 16.74
CA LEU A 18 -14.91 -2.72 15.80
C LEU A 18 -16.28 -3.18 15.31
N LYS A 19 -17.26 -2.27 15.35
CA LYS A 19 -18.52 -2.44 14.62
C LYS A 19 -18.38 -1.83 13.23
N ASP A 20 -18.19 -2.67 12.21
CA ASP A 20 -18.16 -2.24 10.80
C ASP A 20 -19.45 -2.68 10.10
N ARG A 21 -20.30 -1.71 9.76
CA ARG A 21 -21.63 -1.94 9.18
C ARG A 21 -22.45 -2.96 10.00
N ASN A 22 -22.57 -4.20 9.50
CA ASN A 22 -23.36 -5.29 10.07
C ASN A 22 -22.51 -6.36 10.77
N ILE A 23 -21.18 -6.21 10.81
CA ILE A 23 -20.27 -7.20 11.39
C ILE A 23 -19.49 -6.63 12.57
N TRP A 24 -19.19 -7.51 13.52
CA TRP A 24 -18.32 -7.24 14.66
C TRP A 24 -16.98 -7.91 14.40
N ILE A 25 -15.89 -7.14 14.47
CA ILE A 25 -14.54 -7.62 14.21
C ILE A 25 -13.72 -7.44 15.48
N LEU A 26 -13.25 -8.55 16.07
CA LEU A 26 -12.35 -8.58 17.22
C LEU A 26 -10.91 -8.84 16.74
N LYS A 27 -9.96 -7.96 17.10
CA LYS A 27 -8.54 -8.13 16.83
C LYS A 27 -7.70 -7.97 18.10
N PRO A 28 -6.59 -8.69 18.27
CA PRO A 28 -5.61 -8.41 19.32
C PRO A 28 -5.08 -6.97 19.19
N ARG A 29 -4.79 -6.33 20.32
CA ARG A 29 -4.19 -5.00 20.36
C ARG A 29 -2.70 -5.12 20.07
N VAL A 30 -2.31 -4.78 18.85
CA VAL A 30 -0.90 -4.66 18.48
C VAL A 30 -0.43 -3.26 18.88
N VAL A 31 0.43 -3.18 19.90
CA VAL A 31 1.13 -1.95 20.27
C VAL A 31 2.19 -1.69 19.20
N ASN A 32 2.02 -0.60 18.45
CA ASN A 32 2.97 0.02 17.51
C ASN A 32 4.34 -0.68 17.41
N GLN A 33 4.51 -1.51 16.38
CA GLN A 33 5.81 -1.63 15.74
C GLN A 33 5.71 -0.92 14.40
N SER A 34 6.25 0.29 14.33
CA SER A 34 6.54 0.97 13.08
C SER A 34 7.67 0.22 12.36
N SER A 35 7.42 -1.01 11.92
CA SER A 35 8.37 -1.83 11.18
C SER A 35 8.37 -1.33 9.73
N SER A 36 9.31 -0.44 9.42
CA SER A 36 9.67 -0.14 8.03
C SER A 36 10.76 -1.11 7.57
N PHE A 37 10.60 -1.67 6.38
CA PHE A 37 11.54 -2.62 5.79
C PHE A 37 12.25 -1.93 4.63
N LEU A 38 13.58 -1.93 4.64
CA LEU A 38 14.38 -1.37 3.56
C LEU A 38 14.74 -2.47 2.56
N LEU A 39 14.56 -2.18 1.28
CA LEU A 39 14.87 -3.08 0.17
C LEU A 39 16.00 -2.48 -0.65
N LYS A 40 17.04 -3.27 -0.87
CA LYS A 40 18.15 -2.96 -1.77
C LYS A 40 17.73 -3.29 -3.20
N LYS A 41 18.42 -2.69 -4.17
CA LYS A 41 18.20 -2.97 -5.61
C LYS A 41 18.44 -4.43 -5.98
N THR A 42 19.24 -5.15 -5.20
CA THR A 42 19.55 -6.57 -5.39
C THR A 42 18.46 -7.51 -4.86
N ASP A 43 17.51 -7.01 -4.07
CA ASP A 43 16.49 -7.83 -3.43
C ASP A 43 15.41 -8.21 -4.45
N LYS A 44 15.36 -9.49 -4.80
CA LYS A 44 14.39 -10.03 -5.77
C LYS A 44 13.12 -10.55 -5.12
N ILE A 45 13.23 -11.02 -3.88
CA ILE A 45 12.12 -11.63 -3.13
C ILE A 45 12.16 -11.06 -1.71
N VAL A 46 10.99 -10.66 -1.23
CA VAL A 46 10.78 -10.13 0.12
C VAL A 46 9.63 -10.92 0.72
N GLU A 47 9.83 -11.60 1.84
CA GLU A 47 8.77 -12.40 2.50
C GLU A 47 8.06 -11.64 3.63
N LYS A 48 8.67 -10.56 4.13
CA LYS A 48 8.13 -9.73 5.22
C LYS A 48 8.19 -8.25 4.86
N PRO A 49 7.14 -7.47 5.17
CA PRO A 49 5.92 -7.85 5.90
C PRO A 49 4.87 -8.55 5.03
N LEU A 50 5.16 -8.72 3.75
CA LEU A 50 4.32 -9.37 2.74
C LEU A 50 5.21 -9.89 1.61
N SER A 51 4.72 -10.91 0.91
CA SER A 51 5.46 -11.60 -0.15
C SER A 51 5.50 -10.77 -1.44
N LEU A 52 6.61 -10.09 -1.70
CA LEU A 52 6.87 -9.37 -2.94
C LEU A 52 7.93 -10.06 -3.79
N VAL A 53 7.72 -10.01 -5.11
CA VAL A 53 8.70 -10.45 -6.10
C VAL A 53 8.98 -9.31 -7.07
N PHE A 54 10.27 -9.06 -7.30
CA PHE A 54 10.81 -8.02 -8.17
C PHE A 54 11.52 -8.67 -9.37
N GLU A 55 11.05 -8.39 -10.57
CA GLU A 55 11.52 -9.02 -11.81
C GLU A 55 11.78 -7.94 -12.87
N ASN A 56 12.98 -7.91 -13.46
CA ASN A 56 13.21 -7.11 -14.65
C ASN A 56 12.55 -7.79 -15.84
N VAL A 57 11.76 -7.05 -16.61
CA VAL A 57 11.01 -7.58 -17.76
C VAL A 57 11.24 -6.71 -18.98
N ILE A 58 11.07 -7.29 -20.17
CA ILE A 58 11.23 -6.59 -21.45
C ILE A 58 9.94 -5.95 -21.96
N ALA A 59 8.78 -6.39 -21.46
CA ALA A 59 7.47 -5.96 -21.95
C ALA A 59 6.55 -5.58 -20.79
N TYR A 60 5.84 -4.47 -20.98
CA TYR A 60 4.75 -4.02 -20.13
C TYR A 60 3.41 -4.51 -20.68
N THR A 61 2.53 -4.97 -19.79
CA THR A 61 1.13 -5.30 -20.13
C THR A 61 0.19 -4.27 -19.52
N SER A 62 -0.34 -4.54 -18.34
CA SER A 62 -1.21 -3.64 -17.60
C SER A 62 -1.01 -3.80 -16.11
N ASN A 63 -1.21 -2.69 -15.38
CA ASN A 63 -1.16 -2.70 -13.93
C ASN A 63 -2.47 -3.26 -13.36
N THR A 64 -2.34 -4.19 -12.42
CA THR A 64 -3.45 -4.75 -11.63
C THR A 64 -3.28 -4.36 -10.16
N ALA A 65 -4.21 -4.83 -9.32
CA ALA A 65 -4.09 -4.64 -7.88
C ALA A 65 -2.90 -5.42 -7.29
N GLN A 66 -2.59 -6.61 -7.83
CA GLN A 66 -1.54 -7.51 -7.34
C GLN A 66 -0.20 -7.32 -8.06
N THR A 67 -0.20 -6.81 -9.29
CA THR A 67 1.00 -6.68 -10.10
C THR A 67 1.11 -5.29 -10.67
N ILE A 68 2.26 -4.66 -10.48
CA ILE A 68 2.57 -3.37 -11.08
C ILE A 68 3.86 -3.44 -11.90
N PHE A 69 3.95 -2.57 -12.89
CA PHE A 69 5.09 -2.35 -13.73
C PHE A 69 5.48 -0.89 -13.60
N VAL A 70 6.75 -0.68 -13.29
CA VAL A 70 7.32 0.65 -13.09
C VAL A 70 8.58 0.82 -13.90
N ASP A 71 8.86 2.08 -14.23
CA ASP A 71 10.16 2.47 -14.76
C ASP A 71 11.20 2.38 -13.64
N ALA A 72 12.14 1.45 -13.78
CA ALA A 72 13.15 1.16 -12.78
C ALA A 72 14.15 2.30 -12.60
N ASP A 73 14.32 3.15 -13.62
CA ASP A 73 15.27 4.27 -13.61
C ASP A 73 14.71 5.48 -12.84
N LEU A 74 13.39 5.50 -12.59
CA LEU A 74 12.74 6.52 -11.76
C LEU A 74 12.76 6.18 -10.26
N LEU A 75 13.19 4.96 -9.89
CA LEU A 75 13.24 4.52 -8.50
C LEU A 75 14.52 4.98 -7.80
N GLU A 76 14.34 5.43 -6.57
CA GLU A 76 15.39 5.83 -5.63
C GLU A 76 15.49 4.77 -4.53
N TYR A 77 16.68 4.15 -4.44
CA TYR A 77 16.97 3.09 -3.49
C TYR A 77 17.70 3.63 -2.24
N PRO A 78 17.53 2.98 -1.07
CA PRO A 78 16.72 1.79 -0.83
C PRO A 78 15.22 2.08 -0.88
N LEU A 79 14.44 1.16 -1.46
CA LEU A 79 12.98 1.23 -1.35
C LEU A 79 12.58 0.95 0.09
N LYS A 80 11.42 1.46 0.50
CA LYS A 80 10.89 1.27 1.85
C LYS A 80 9.49 0.69 1.76
N ILE A 81 9.25 -0.44 2.43
CA ILE A 81 7.91 -0.91 2.75
C ILE A 81 7.57 -0.35 4.13
N ARG A 82 6.47 0.40 4.23
CA ARG A 82 5.98 0.91 5.52
C ARG A 82 4.46 0.95 5.56
N ALA A 83 3.90 0.97 6.77
CA ALA A 83 2.48 1.24 6.94
C ALA A 83 2.14 2.65 6.43
N TRP A 84 0.90 2.81 5.96
CA TRP A 84 0.36 4.11 5.60
C TRP A 84 0.35 5.08 6.80
N GLN A 85 0.61 6.37 6.52
CA GLN A 85 0.61 7.44 7.50
C GLN A 85 -0.34 8.58 7.09
N SER A 86 -0.95 9.23 8.07
CA SER A 86 -1.79 10.40 7.81
C SER A 86 -0.98 11.49 7.12
N GLY A 87 -1.54 12.07 6.06
CA GLY A 87 -0.84 13.04 5.22
C GLY A 87 -0.22 12.46 3.95
N ASP A 88 -0.11 11.13 3.83
CA ASP A 88 0.40 10.48 2.63
C ASP A 88 -0.38 10.86 1.36
N VAL A 89 0.37 11.10 0.28
CA VAL A 89 -0.13 11.52 -1.03
C VAL A 89 0.56 10.76 -2.14
N PHE A 90 -0.24 10.42 -3.15
CA PHE A 90 0.23 9.72 -4.34
C PHE A 90 -0.55 10.20 -5.57
N TYR A 91 -0.12 9.77 -6.75
CA TYR A 91 -0.75 10.11 -8.03
C TYR A 91 -1.28 8.81 -8.62
N PRO A 92 -2.55 8.43 -8.41
CA PRO A 92 -3.05 7.14 -8.85
C PRO A 92 -2.93 6.97 -10.37
N ILE A 93 -2.47 5.80 -10.84
CA ILE A 93 -2.47 5.54 -12.29
C ILE A 93 -3.87 5.68 -12.90
N GLY A 94 -3.96 6.27 -14.09
CA GLY A 94 -5.22 6.62 -14.76
C GLY A 94 -5.83 7.95 -14.30
N LEU A 95 -5.30 8.56 -13.25
CA LEU A 95 -5.67 9.89 -12.77
C LEU A 95 -4.44 10.80 -12.79
N ASN A 96 -4.43 11.85 -13.61
CA ASN A 96 -3.32 12.80 -13.66
C ASN A 96 -3.34 13.83 -12.51
N GLN A 97 -3.90 13.45 -11.35
CA GLN A 97 -4.07 14.35 -10.21
C GLN A 97 -3.57 13.73 -8.91
N LYS A 98 -3.00 14.57 -8.05
CA LYS A 98 -2.58 14.21 -6.69
C LYS A 98 -3.80 13.81 -5.87
N LYS A 99 -3.69 12.71 -5.11
CA LYS A 99 -4.73 12.22 -4.21
C LYS A 99 -4.12 11.89 -2.84
N LYS A 100 -4.81 12.32 -1.78
CA LYS A 100 -4.50 11.86 -0.42
C LYS A 100 -4.83 10.38 -0.31
N VAL A 101 -3.94 9.59 0.29
CA VAL A 101 -4.17 8.15 0.50
C VAL A 101 -5.41 7.92 1.37
N SER A 102 -5.64 8.75 2.38
CA SER A 102 -6.86 8.71 3.19
C SER A 102 -8.15 8.92 2.39
N LYS A 103 -8.12 9.81 1.38
CA LYS A 103 -9.25 10.02 0.47
C LYS A 103 -9.43 8.82 -0.45
N PHE A 104 -8.34 8.27 -0.99
CA PHE A 104 -8.39 7.03 -1.77
C PHE A 104 -9.01 5.87 -0.97
N PHE A 105 -8.60 5.66 0.27
CA PHE A 105 -9.18 4.62 1.13
C PHE A 105 -10.66 4.83 1.42
N LYS A 106 -11.12 6.08 1.50
CA LYS A 106 -12.55 6.39 1.66
C LYS A 106 -13.33 6.01 0.40
N ASP A 107 -12.82 6.35 -0.78
CA ASP A 107 -13.46 6.08 -2.06
C ASP A 107 -13.55 4.57 -2.34
N GLU A 108 -12.50 3.83 -1.98
CA GLU A 108 -12.44 2.35 -2.04
C GLU A 108 -13.22 1.67 -0.88
N LYS A 109 -13.84 2.46 0.02
CA LYS A 109 -14.65 2.00 1.16
C LYS A 109 -13.93 1.05 2.13
N LEU A 110 -12.63 1.24 2.35
CA LEU A 110 -11.85 0.46 3.31
C LEU A 110 -12.39 0.65 4.73
N SER A 111 -12.49 -0.46 5.45
CA SER A 111 -12.68 -0.52 6.89
C SER A 111 -11.50 0.11 7.63
N ILE A 112 -11.66 0.39 8.92
CA ILE A 112 -10.56 0.95 9.74
C ILE A 112 -9.39 -0.04 9.81
N PHE A 113 -9.68 -1.34 9.92
CA PHE A 113 -8.63 -2.36 9.98
C PHE A 113 -7.87 -2.53 8.67
N GLU A 114 -8.56 -2.48 7.52
CA GLU A 114 -7.86 -2.50 6.23
C GLU A 114 -6.93 -1.31 6.05
N LYS A 115 -7.25 -0.14 6.62
CA LYS A 115 -6.37 1.03 6.56
C LYS A 115 -5.15 0.87 7.45
N GLU A 116 -5.34 0.29 8.65
CA GLU A 116 -4.27 0.02 9.61
C GLU A 116 -3.28 -1.03 9.07
N ASP A 117 -3.77 -2.05 8.36
CA ASP A 117 -2.95 -3.13 7.77
C ASP A 117 -2.39 -2.77 6.38
N GLN A 118 -2.65 -1.57 5.86
CA GLN A 118 -2.25 -1.21 4.51
C GLN A 118 -0.77 -0.82 4.42
N TRP A 119 -0.02 -1.64 3.67
CA TRP A 119 1.37 -1.39 3.34
C TRP A 119 1.54 -0.53 2.08
N LEU A 120 2.56 0.32 2.10
CA LEU A 120 2.98 1.17 0.99
C LEU A 120 4.40 0.80 0.60
N LEU A 121 4.64 0.73 -0.71
CA LEU A 121 6.00 0.72 -1.27
C LEU A 121 6.39 2.16 -1.61
N VAL A 122 7.52 2.60 -1.08
CA VAL A 122 8.01 3.99 -1.15
C VAL A 122 9.41 4.03 -1.72
N SER A 123 9.65 4.98 -2.61
CA SER A 123 10.93 5.31 -3.23
C SER A 123 11.32 6.73 -2.81
N GLY A 124 12.37 6.88 -2.00
CA GLY A 124 12.65 8.15 -1.30
C GLY A 124 11.45 8.56 -0.43
N GLU A 125 10.80 9.67 -0.77
CA GLU A 125 9.58 10.16 -0.10
C GLU A 125 8.30 9.90 -0.92
N LYS A 126 8.42 9.28 -2.09
CA LYS A 126 7.32 9.13 -3.05
C LYS A 126 6.75 7.72 -2.98
N ILE A 127 5.45 7.62 -2.80
CA ILE A 127 4.74 6.33 -2.89
C ILE A 127 4.81 5.83 -4.33
N VAL A 128 5.26 4.59 -4.50
CA VAL A 128 5.28 3.86 -5.77
C VAL A 128 4.01 3.02 -5.91
N TRP A 129 3.57 2.42 -4.80
CA TRP A 129 2.44 1.49 -4.78
C TRP A 129 1.74 1.49 -3.44
N ILE A 130 0.41 1.63 -3.46
CA ILE A 130 -0.44 1.14 -2.38
C ILE A 130 -0.58 -0.36 -2.62
N ILE A 131 0.18 -1.16 -1.86
CA ILE A 131 0.40 -2.57 -2.15
C ILE A 131 -0.91 -3.35 -2.16
N GLY A 132 -1.15 -4.17 -3.19
CA GLY A 132 -2.42 -4.89 -3.34
C GLY A 132 -3.57 -4.02 -3.83
N ARG A 133 -3.33 -2.75 -4.21
CA ARG A 133 -4.37 -1.81 -4.67
C ARG A 133 -3.95 -1.02 -5.91
N ARG A 134 -3.18 0.06 -5.78
CA ARG A 134 -3.02 1.05 -6.86
C ARG A 134 -1.59 1.59 -6.98
N ALA A 135 -1.04 1.53 -8.19
CA ALA A 135 0.26 2.10 -8.54
C ALA A 135 0.22 3.63 -8.65
N ASP A 136 1.37 4.26 -8.45
CA ASP A 136 1.58 5.69 -8.68
C ASP A 136 2.03 5.96 -10.13
N ASN A 137 1.34 6.88 -10.79
CA ASN A 137 1.48 7.31 -12.17
C ASN A 137 2.85 7.94 -12.47
N ARG A 138 3.56 8.47 -11.47
CA ARG A 138 4.89 9.07 -11.66
C ARG A 138 5.96 8.04 -12.02
N PHE A 139 5.76 6.79 -11.64
CA PHE A 139 6.68 5.68 -11.91
C PHE A 139 6.21 4.81 -13.08
N ARG A 140 5.20 5.25 -13.84
CA ARG A 140 4.61 4.44 -14.92
C ARG A 140 5.64 4.16 -16.02
N VAL A 141 5.49 3.01 -16.65
CA VAL A 141 6.17 2.71 -17.92
C VAL A 141 5.64 3.63 -19.02
N THR A 142 6.55 4.17 -19.82
CA THR A 142 6.24 4.99 -21.01
C THR A 142 6.99 4.45 -22.22
N SER A 143 6.76 5.02 -23.41
CA SER A 143 7.54 4.69 -24.60
C SER A 143 9.04 5.01 -24.49
N LYS A 144 9.45 5.78 -23.48
CA LYS A 144 10.85 6.13 -23.21
C LYS A 144 11.51 5.23 -22.16
N THR A 145 10.73 4.38 -21.50
CA THR A 145 11.25 3.52 -20.42
C THR A 145 12.14 2.44 -21.01
N VAL A 146 13.38 2.36 -20.53
CA VAL A 146 14.37 1.37 -20.96
C VAL A 146 14.34 0.17 -20.02
N ASN A 147 14.33 0.43 -18.71
CA ASN A 147 14.36 -0.61 -17.69
C ASN A 147 12.98 -0.74 -17.03
N ILE A 148 12.28 -1.85 -17.29
CA ILE A 148 10.97 -2.13 -16.68
C ILE A 148 11.15 -3.09 -15.51
N LEU A 149 10.68 -2.67 -14.34
CA LEU A 149 10.59 -3.51 -13.15
C LEU A 149 9.14 -3.92 -12.90
N LYS A 150 8.90 -5.23 -12.92
CA LYS A 150 7.63 -5.84 -12.51
C LYS A 150 7.70 -6.17 -11.02
N ILE A 151 6.70 -5.74 -10.27
CA ILE A 151 6.57 -5.97 -8.82
C ILE A 151 5.25 -6.70 -8.59
N THR A 152 5.31 -7.87 -7.96
CA THR A 152 4.14 -8.74 -7.76
C THR A 152 3.95 -9.04 -6.27
N LEU A 153 2.72 -8.86 -5.78
CA LEU A 153 2.25 -9.35 -4.49
C LEU A 153 1.79 -10.80 -4.66
N LYS A 154 2.41 -11.70 -3.89
CA LYS A 154 2.02 -13.12 -3.81
C LYS A 154 1.11 -13.39 -2.62
#